data_AF-A0A928E440-F1
#
_entry.id   AF-A0A928E440-F1
#
_cell.length_a   1.000
_cell.length_b   1.000
_cell.length_c   1.000
_cell.angle_alpha   90.00
_cell.angle_beta   90.00
_cell.angle_gamma   90.00
#
_symmetry.space_group_name_H-M   'P 1'
#
loop_
_entity.id
_entity.type
_entity.pdbx_description
1 polymer ?
#
loop_
_entity_poly.entity_id
_entity_poly.type
_entity_poly.pdbx_seq_one_letter_code
_entity_poly.pdbx_strand_id
1 'polypeptide(L)'
;MHDYINNLSYSLRLTQYQSEMLSKNINKYNMGRVIKRGGVIYVPYMSRGFIDRIIRLFYGVRADLIGQNKILVKNKRNIKFCKNGFYCIKIGRFVYYADAMGRGISRDAFLRGIAD
;
A
#
# COMPACT_ATOMS: atom_id res chain seq x y z
N MET A 1 18.34 11.01 8.61
CA MET A 1 16.99 10.68 8.08
C MET A 1 17.02 10.34 6.59
N HIS A 2 17.82 11.06 5.79
CA HIS A 2 18.06 10.74 4.37
C HIS A 2 18.63 9.33 4.15
N ASP A 3 19.57 8.88 4.99
CA ASP A 3 20.22 7.58 4.82
C ASP A 3 19.27 6.40 5.03
N TYR A 4 18.30 6.54 5.94
CA TYR A 4 17.29 5.51 6.18
C TYR A 4 16.39 5.31 4.97
N ILE A 5 15.95 6.39 4.32
CA ILE A 5 15.11 6.28 3.13
C ILE A 5 15.92 5.72 1.97
N ASN A 6 17.17 6.14 1.79
CA ASN A 6 18.05 5.59 0.75
C ASN A 6 18.25 4.08 0.93
N ASN A 7 18.51 3.62 2.16
CA ASN A 7 18.65 2.19 2.47
C ASN A 7 17.35 1.41 2.27
N LEU A 8 16.20 1.99 2.66
CA LEU A 8 14.89 1.39 2.43
C LEU A 8 14.57 1.31 0.93
N SER A 9 14.88 2.36 0.20
CA SER A 9 14.72 2.45 -1.25
C SER A 9 15.56 1.40 -1.98
N TYR A 10 16.80 1.21 -1.54
CA TYR A 10 17.67 0.18 -2.08
C TYR A 10 17.17 -1.23 -1.75
N SER A 11 16.89 -1.50 -0.47
CA SER A 11 16.42 -2.81 0.02
C SER A 11 15.12 -3.26 -0.65
N LEU A 12 14.16 -2.35 -0.80
CA LEU A 12 12.88 -2.63 -1.46
C LEU A 12 12.93 -2.43 -2.98
N ARG A 13 14.07 -2.02 -3.57
CA ARG A 13 14.21 -1.67 -4.99
C ARG A 13 13.13 -0.69 -5.47
N LEU A 14 12.94 0.40 -4.75
CA LEU A 14 11.89 1.38 -5.03
C LEU A 14 12.20 2.17 -6.29
N THR A 15 11.16 2.58 -7.02
CA THR A 15 11.33 3.57 -8.09
C THR A 15 11.71 4.93 -7.49
N GLN A 16 12.25 5.82 -8.33
CA GLN A 16 12.53 7.19 -7.92
C GLN A 16 11.28 7.88 -7.39
N TYR A 17 10.15 7.77 -8.12
CA TYR A 17 8.86 8.32 -7.71
C TYR A 17 8.42 7.82 -6.33
N GLN A 18 8.54 6.52 -6.08
CA GLN A 18 8.19 5.91 -4.80
C GLN A 18 9.05 6.44 -3.66
N SER A 19 10.36 6.54 -3.89
CA SER A 19 11.32 7.09 -2.91
C SER A 19 10.99 8.54 -2.59
N GLU A 20 10.75 9.37 -3.60
CA GLU A 20 10.37 10.77 -3.43
C GLU A 20 9.06 10.93 -2.64
N MET A 21 8.04 10.11 -2.94
CA MET A 21 6.76 10.16 -2.22
C MET A 21 6.90 9.80 -0.75
N LEU A 22 7.74 8.81 -0.43
CA LEU A 22 8.05 8.45 0.96
C LEU A 22 8.81 9.57 1.68
N SER A 23 9.84 10.14 1.06
CA SER A 23 10.61 11.26 1.62
C SER A 23 9.73 12.46 1.93
N LYS A 24 8.87 12.88 0.98
CA LYS A 24 8.00 14.05 1.14
C LYS A 24 6.94 13.87 2.24
N ASN A 25 6.62 12.64 2.62
CA ASN A 25 5.53 12.32 3.54
C ASN A 25 6.00 11.50 4.76
N ILE A 26 7.30 11.54 5.10
CA ILE A 26 7.87 10.68 6.15
C ILE A 26 7.15 10.83 7.51
N ASN A 27 6.78 12.04 7.90
CA ASN A 27 6.11 12.33 9.18
C ASN A 27 4.64 11.87 9.24
N LYS A 28 4.10 11.41 8.11
CA LYS A 28 2.73 10.92 7.98
C LYS A 28 2.69 9.39 8.01
N TYR A 29 3.76 8.73 7.57
CA TYR A 29 3.81 7.30 7.35
C TYR A 29 4.54 6.56 8.46
N ASN A 30 4.06 5.36 8.79
CA ASN A 30 4.80 4.44 9.62
C ASN A 30 5.83 3.72 8.75
N MET A 31 7.00 4.34 8.62
CA MET A 31 8.09 3.88 7.77
C MET A 31 8.64 2.50 8.16
N GLY A 32 8.46 2.06 9.40
CA GLY A 32 8.87 0.72 9.85
C GLY A 32 7.90 -0.40 9.43
N ARG A 33 6.75 -0.06 8.84
CA ARG A 33 5.73 -1.03 8.38
C ARG A 33 5.44 -0.90 6.89
N VAL A 34 6.33 -0.24 6.15
CA VAL A 34 6.23 -0.13 4.69
C VAL A 34 6.53 -1.49 4.08
N ILE A 35 5.68 -1.94 3.15
CA ILE A 35 5.82 -3.25 2.50
C ILE A 35 5.68 -3.06 1.00
N LYS A 36 6.63 -3.55 0.22
CA LYS A 36 6.49 -3.64 -1.23
C LYS A 36 5.98 -5.02 -1.62
N ARG A 37 5.00 -5.06 -2.53
CA ARG A 37 4.52 -6.28 -3.18
C ARG A 37 4.37 -6.03 -4.68
N GLY A 38 5.14 -6.75 -5.49
CA GLY A 38 5.21 -6.49 -6.92
C GLY A 38 5.71 -5.08 -7.23
N GLY A 39 4.97 -4.35 -8.07
CA GLY A 39 5.25 -2.97 -8.44
C GLY A 39 4.68 -1.92 -7.48
N VAL A 40 4.01 -2.34 -6.39
CA VAL A 40 3.25 -1.45 -5.50
C VAL A 40 3.82 -1.48 -4.08
N ILE A 41 3.82 -0.31 -3.44
CA ILE A 41 4.18 -0.15 -2.04
C ILE A 41 2.93 0.13 -1.21
N TYR A 42 2.74 -0.67 -0.17
CA TYR A 42 1.82 -0.40 0.92
C TYR A 42 2.48 0.47 1.98
N VAL A 43 1.90 1.65 2.20
CA VAL A 43 2.45 2.67 3.08
C VAL A 43 1.42 3.00 4.18
N PRO A 44 1.51 2.36 5.35
CA PRO A 44 0.59 2.61 6.44
C PRO A 44 0.83 3.97 7.08
N TYR A 45 -0.22 4.61 7.56
CA TYR A 45 -0.12 5.91 8.24
C TYR A 45 0.33 5.71 9.70
N MET A 46 1.00 6.72 10.28
CA MET A 46 1.21 6.78 11.73
C MET A 46 -0.13 6.91 12.48
N SER A 47 -0.23 6.29 13.65
CA SER A 47 -1.41 6.47 14.53
C SER A 47 -1.20 7.74 15.31
N ARG A 48 -2.17 8.66 15.32
CA ARG A 48 -2.08 9.86 16.15
C ARG A 48 -3.17 9.78 17.21
N GLY A 49 -2.79 9.43 18.43
CA GLY A 49 -3.69 9.38 19.59
C GLY A 49 -4.42 8.05 19.82
N PHE A 50 -5.22 8.03 20.90
CA PHE A 50 -5.86 6.84 21.46
C PHE A 50 -7.07 6.37 20.64
N ILE A 51 -7.90 7.31 20.17
CA ILE A 51 -9.07 7.05 19.32
C ILE A 51 -8.65 6.34 18.03
N ASP A 52 -7.58 6.80 17.40
CA ASP A 52 -7.02 6.17 16.20
C ASP A 52 -6.56 4.73 16.45
N ARG A 53 -6.05 4.41 17.65
CA ARG A 53 -5.67 3.02 18.01
C ARG A 53 -6.90 2.12 18.11
N ILE A 54 -7.95 2.59 18.76
CA ILE A 54 -9.21 1.84 18.89
C ILE A 54 -9.81 1.61 17.51
N ILE A 55 -9.91 2.66 16.69
CA ILE A 55 -10.45 2.55 15.33
C ILE A 55 -9.59 1.61 14.46
N ARG A 56 -8.26 1.58 14.63
CA ARG A 56 -7.39 0.61 13.95
C ARG A 56 -7.68 -0.83 14.33
N LEU A 57 -8.05 -1.08 15.58
CA LEU A 57 -8.37 -2.42 16.07
C LEU A 57 -9.62 -2.96 15.34
N PHE A 58 -10.65 -2.13 15.19
CA PHE A 58 -11.91 -2.52 14.57
C PHE A 58 -11.91 -2.47 13.04
N TYR A 59 -11.24 -1.50 12.43
CA TYR A 59 -11.34 -1.23 10.98
C TYR A 59 -10.01 -1.36 10.22
N GLY A 60 -8.93 -1.71 10.91
CA GLY A 60 -7.60 -1.78 10.32
C GLY A 60 -6.92 -0.42 10.12
N VAL A 61 -5.69 -0.46 9.61
CA VAL A 61 -4.83 0.70 9.41
C VAL A 61 -5.15 1.39 8.08
N ARG A 62 -5.14 2.73 8.07
CA ARG A 62 -5.19 3.53 6.83
C ARG A 62 -3.83 3.48 6.15
N ALA A 63 -3.83 3.27 4.84
CA ALA A 63 -2.62 3.24 4.04
C ALA A 63 -2.81 3.93 2.70
N ASP A 64 -1.69 4.37 2.13
CA ASP A 64 -1.57 4.71 0.72
C ASP A 64 -0.96 3.51 -0.02
N LEU A 65 -1.44 3.25 -1.24
CA LEU A 65 -0.79 2.38 -2.20
C LEU A 65 -0.10 3.23 -3.24
N ILE A 66 1.22 3.12 -3.30
CA ILE A 66 2.05 3.88 -4.22
C ILE A 66 2.52 2.91 -5.30
N GLY A 67 2.04 3.10 -6.52
CA GLY A 67 2.50 2.37 -7.70
C GLY A 67 3.87 2.88 -8.16
N GLN A 68 4.31 2.43 -9.32
CA GLN A 68 5.64 2.78 -9.83
C GLN A 68 5.80 4.28 -10.15
N ASN A 69 4.73 4.94 -10.59
CA ASN A 69 4.74 6.32 -11.08
C ASN A 69 3.59 7.19 -10.55
N LYS A 70 2.66 6.62 -9.78
CA LYS A 70 1.52 7.35 -9.20
C LYS A 70 1.03 6.72 -7.91
N ILE A 71 0.32 7.50 -7.10
CA ILE A 71 -0.48 6.95 -6.00
C ILE A 71 -1.71 6.26 -6.62
N LEU A 72 -1.84 4.96 -6.36
CA LEU A 72 -2.95 4.15 -6.84
C LEU A 72 -4.16 4.29 -5.94
N VAL A 73 -3.92 4.30 -4.63
CA VAL A 73 -4.97 4.46 -3.62
C VAL A 73 -4.47 5.33 -2.49
N LYS A 74 -5.31 6.28 -2.07
CA LYS A 74 -4.98 7.22 -1.02
C LYS A 74 -5.91 7.05 0.18
N ASN A 75 -5.32 6.94 1.37
CA ASN A 75 -5.98 6.98 2.67
C ASN A 75 -7.12 5.94 2.80
N LYS A 76 -6.89 4.71 2.36
CA LYS A 76 -7.89 3.63 2.43
C LYS A 76 -7.53 2.58 3.48
N ARG A 77 -8.58 1.95 4.00
CA ARG A 77 -8.51 0.77 4.88
C ARG A 77 -8.90 -0.47 4.10
N ASN A 78 -8.75 -1.64 4.71
CA ASN A 78 -9.19 -2.92 4.15
C ASN A 78 -8.57 -3.24 2.79
N ILE A 79 -7.29 -2.90 2.63
CA ILE A 79 -6.49 -3.31 1.49
C ILE A 79 -6.02 -4.75 1.77
N LYS A 80 -6.53 -5.71 1.01
CA LYS A 80 -6.18 -7.11 1.15
C LYS A 80 -5.21 -7.50 0.03
N PHE A 81 -3.98 -7.79 0.39
CA PHE A 81 -3.02 -8.42 -0.52
C PHE A 81 -3.25 -9.92 -0.57
N CYS A 82 -3.23 -10.45 -1.78
CA CYS A 82 -3.34 -11.87 -2.08
C CYS A 82 -2.00 -12.40 -2.65
N LYS A 83 -2.01 -13.65 -3.11
CA LYS A 83 -0.88 -14.31 -3.76
C LYS A 83 -0.45 -13.53 -5.02
N ASN A 84 0.80 -13.71 -5.43
CA ASN A 84 1.37 -13.12 -6.65
C ASN A 84 1.35 -11.58 -6.68
N GLY A 85 1.17 -10.91 -5.52
CA GLY A 85 1.15 -9.45 -5.41
C GLY A 85 -0.18 -8.80 -5.78
N PHE A 86 -1.19 -9.58 -6.18
CA PHE A 86 -2.53 -9.08 -6.43
C PHE A 86 -3.14 -8.49 -5.16
N TYR A 87 -4.04 -7.53 -5.30
CA TYR A 87 -4.73 -6.97 -4.15
C TYR A 87 -6.16 -6.55 -4.49
N CYS A 88 -7.00 -6.49 -3.47
CA CYS A 88 -8.34 -5.97 -3.58
C CYS A 88 -8.67 -4.98 -2.45
N ILE A 89 -9.58 -4.06 -2.75
CA ILE A 89 -9.94 -2.95 -1.86
C ILE A 89 -11.44 -2.75 -1.90
N LYS A 90 -12.05 -2.70 -0.72
CA LYS A 90 -13.47 -2.39 -0.58
C LYS A 90 -13.66 -0.88 -0.51
N ILE A 91 -14.46 -0.33 -1.44
CA ILE A 91 -14.86 1.08 -1.46
C ILE A 91 -16.39 1.13 -1.47
N GLY A 92 -16.96 1.47 -0.31
CA GLY A 92 -18.42 1.39 -0.11
C GLY A 92 -18.91 -0.06 -0.26
N ARG A 93 -19.85 -0.27 -1.18
CA ARG A 93 -20.39 -1.60 -1.50
C ARG A 93 -19.59 -2.36 -2.56
N PHE A 94 -18.68 -1.69 -3.25
CA PHE A 94 -17.93 -2.26 -4.36
C PHE A 94 -16.56 -2.76 -3.92
N VAL A 95 -16.08 -3.82 -4.59
CA VAL A 95 -14.72 -4.35 -4.41
C VAL A 95 -13.96 -4.13 -5.70
N TYR A 96 -12.85 -3.42 -5.61
CA TYR A 96 -11.93 -3.18 -6.71
C TYR A 96 -10.78 -4.18 -6.62
N TYR A 97 -10.44 -4.78 -7.76
CA TYR A 97 -9.37 -5.76 -7.88
C TYR A 97 -8.24 -5.17 -8.73
N ALA A 98 -7.01 -5.48 -8.35
CA ALA A 98 -5.83 -5.04 -9.08
C ALA A 98 -4.76 -6.13 -9.11
N ASP A 99 -3.96 -6.10 -10.18
CA ASP A 99 -2.79 -6.96 -10.32
C ASP A 99 -1.59 -6.46 -9.47
N ALA A 100 -0.48 -7.18 -9.56
CA ALA A 100 0.76 -6.84 -8.86
C ALA A 100 1.38 -5.49 -9.25
N MET A 101 0.98 -4.93 -10.39
CA MET A 101 1.44 -3.62 -10.88
C MET A 101 0.46 -2.50 -10.52
N GLY A 102 -0.68 -2.83 -9.91
CA GLY A 102 -1.72 -1.89 -9.55
C GLY A 102 -2.67 -1.52 -10.70
N ARG A 103 -2.69 -2.31 -11.76
CA ARG A 103 -3.66 -2.16 -12.85
C ARG A 103 -4.99 -2.76 -12.41
N GLY A 104 -6.08 -2.03 -12.60
CA GLY A 104 -7.41 -2.53 -12.31
C GLY A 104 -7.76 -3.71 -13.22
N ILE A 105 -8.30 -4.77 -12.65
CA ILE A 105 -8.67 -6.00 -13.37
C ILE A 105 -10.08 -6.46 -12.99
N SER A 106 -10.67 -7.32 -13.81
CA SER A 106 -11.94 -7.97 -13.49
C SER A 106 -11.77 -8.97 -12.34
N ARG A 107 -12.89 -9.31 -11.68
CA ARG A 107 -12.91 -10.31 -10.62
C ARG A 107 -12.40 -11.67 -11.12
N ASP A 108 -12.77 -12.09 -12.32
CA ASP A 108 -12.38 -13.42 -12.83
C ASP A 108 -10.90 -13.49 -13.18
N ALA A 109 -10.32 -12.39 -13.68
CA ALA A 109 -8.87 -12.28 -13.86
C ALA A 109 -8.15 -12.32 -12.51
N PHE A 110 -8.68 -11.65 -11.49
CA PHE A 110 -8.14 -11.68 -10.14
C PHE A 110 -8.18 -13.08 -9.53
N LEU A 111 -9.31 -13.78 -9.61
CA LEU A 111 -9.48 -15.11 -9.04
C LEU A 111 -8.54 -16.13 -9.68
N ARG A 112 -8.35 -16.08 -11.01
CA ARG A 112 -7.36 -16.90 -11.70
C ARG A 112 -5.94 -16.60 -11.22
N GLY A 113 -5.57 -15.32 -11.21
CA GLY A 113 -4.22 -14.91 -10.83
C GLY A 113 -3.82 -15.18 -9.37
N ILE A 114 -4.77 -15.43 -8.46
CA ILE A 114 -4.48 -15.83 -7.08
C ILE A 114 -4.56 -17.34 -6.84
N ALA A 115 -5.15 -18.10 -7.77
CA ALA A 115 -5.28 -19.55 -7.70
C ALA A 115 -3.99 -20.24 -8.18
N ASP A 116 -3.32 -19.66 -9.16
CA ASP A 116 -2.00 -20.08 -9.66
C ASP A 116 -0.89 -19.90 -8.62
#